data_AF-A0A8T3APP1-F1
#
_entry.id   AF-A0A8T3APP1-F1
#
_cell.length_a   1.000
_cell.length_b   1.000
_cell.length_c   1.000
_cell.angle_alpha   90.00
_cell.angle_beta   90.00
_cell.angle_gamma   90.00
#
_symmetry.space_group_name_H-M   'P 1'
#
loop_
_entity.id
_entity.type
_entity.pdbx_description
1 polymer ?
#
loop_
_entity_poly.entity_id
_entity_poly.type
_entity_poly.pdbx_seq_one_letter_code
_entity_poly.pdbx_strand_id
1 'polypeptide(L)'
;MLMINAYAIQRDLNTWSKPTEFIPERFVDAEAEGGKMLPFGMGRRRCPGEGLAIREVGLVLGTLIQGFEWRRTSSEEVDLTEGSGITMPKANPLEALCMPRQIMVGTLSKL
;
A
#
# COMPACT_ATOMS: atom_id res chain seq x y z
N MET A 1 26.04 15.55 -4.64
CA MET A 1 25.09 14.46 -4.31
C MET A 1 23.79 14.76 -5.04
N LEU A 2 23.29 13.83 -5.87
CA LEU A 2 22.02 13.97 -6.57
C LEU A 2 20.97 13.13 -5.85
N MET A 3 19.85 13.75 -5.46
CA MET A 3 18.76 13.08 -4.76
C MET A 3 17.51 13.11 -5.66
N ILE A 4 16.84 11.96 -5.78
CA ILE A 4 15.57 11.85 -6.50
C ILE A 4 14.45 11.88 -5.46
N ASN A 5 13.59 12.90 -5.55
CA ASN A 5 12.42 13.01 -4.68
C ASN A 5 11.23 12.23 -5.28
N ALA A 6 11.26 10.90 -5.14
CA ALA A 6 10.20 10.04 -5.64
C ALA A 6 8.83 10.37 -5.00
N TYR A 7 8.82 10.81 -3.73
CA TYR A 7 7.61 11.24 -3.02
C TYR A 7 6.91 12.39 -3.74
N ALA A 8 7.66 13.44 -4.11
CA ALA A 8 7.11 14.60 -4.81
C ALA A 8 6.65 14.25 -6.24
N ILE A 9 7.41 13.43 -6.97
CA ILE A 9 7.05 12.98 -8.32
C ILE A 9 5.70 12.23 -8.30
N GLN A 10 5.53 11.31 -7.35
CA GLN A 10 4.30 10.52 -7.20
C GLN A 10 3.10 11.33 -6.71
N ARG A 11 3.30 12.59 -6.30
CA ARG A 11 2.27 13.51 -5.81
C ARG A 11 2.13 14.79 -6.64
N ASP A 12 2.79 14.85 -7.79
CA ASP A 12 2.72 16.01 -8.67
C ASP A 12 1.34 16.13 -9.33
N LEU A 13 0.68 17.27 -9.12
CA LEU A 13 -0.64 17.58 -9.67
C LEU A 13 -0.66 17.67 -11.19
N ASN A 14 0.49 17.96 -11.83
CA ASN A 14 0.60 17.97 -13.29
C ASN A 14 0.67 16.56 -13.87
N THR A 15 1.05 15.58 -13.05
CA THR A 15 1.22 14.18 -13.44
C THR A 15 0.02 13.32 -13.04
N TRP A 16 -0.58 13.59 -11.88
CA TRP A 16 -1.65 12.83 -11.27
C TRP A 16 -2.85 13.73 -10.94
N SER A 17 -4.05 13.31 -11.35
CA SER A 17 -5.29 13.92 -10.83
C SER A 17 -5.45 13.54 -9.36
N LYS A 18 -5.77 14.50 -8.48
CA LYS A 18 -6.00 14.24 -7.03
C LYS A 18 -4.93 13.31 -6.39
N PRO A 19 -3.64 13.68 -6.43
CA PRO A 19 -2.51 12.82 -6.07
C PRO A 19 -2.51 12.34 -4.62
N THR A 20 -3.26 13.02 -3.74
CA THR A 20 -3.38 12.69 -2.32
C THR A 20 -4.58 11.81 -2.00
N GLU A 21 -5.46 11.53 -2.97
CA GLU A 21 -6.61 10.64 -2.80
C GLU A 21 -6.22 9.20 -3.18
N PHE A 22 -6.64 8.22 -2.36
CA PHE A 22 -6.46 6.80 -2.67
C PHE A 22 -7.52 6.35 -3.69
N ILE A 23 -7.13 6.31 -4.97
CA ILE A 23 -8.02 5.93 -6.09
C ILE A 23 -7.35 4.79 -6.88
N PRO A 24 -7.56 3.52 -6.49
CA PRO A 24 -6.97 2.36 -7.19
C PRO A 24 -7.37 2.26 -8.67
N GLU A 25 -8.57 2.72 -9.01
CA GLU A 25 -9.16 2.59 -10.35
C GLU A 25 -8.33 3.30 -11.42
N ARG A 26 -7.57 4.35 -11.06
CA ARG A 26 -6.67 5.04 -11.98
C ARG A 26 -5.62 4.12 -12.62
N PHE A 27 -5.31 3.00 -11.97
CA PHE A 27 -4.31 2.05 -12.45
C PHE A 27 -4.88 0.96 -13.36
N VAL A 28 -6.20 0.86 -13.50
CA VAL A 28 -6.86 -0.17 -14.34
C VAL A 28 -6.57 0.06 -15.82
N ASP A 29 -6.59 1.31 -16.27
CA ASP A 29 -6.31 1.71 -17.66
C ASP A 29 -4.86 2.16 -17.89
N ALA A 30 -3.93 1.66 -17.06
CA ALA A 30 -2.49 1.85 -17.21
C ALA A 30 -1.97 3.30 -17.04
N GLU A 31 -2.63 4.18 -16.27
CA GLU A 31 -2.06 5.51 -15.96
C GLU A 31 -0.71 5.44 -15.20
N ALA A 32 -0.31 4.28 -14.68
CA ALA A 32 1.02 4.02 -14.11
C ALA A 32 2.15 3.93 -15.13
N GLU A 33 1.86 3.83 -16.42
CA GLU A 33 2.90 3.70 -17.44
C GLU A 33 3.77 4.96 -17.54
N GLY A 34 5.01 4.80 -18.01
CA GLY A 34 5.92 5.91 -18.26
C GLY A 34 6.67 6.46 -17.05
N GLY A 35 6.75 5.71 -15.94
CA GLY A 35 7.60 6.08 -14.79
C GLY A 35 7.03 7.16 -13.88
N LYS A 36 5.72 7.40 -13.95
CA LYS A 36 4.98 8.29 -13.03
C LYS A 36 4.94 7.76 -11.59
N MET A 37 5.10 6.45 -11.43
CA MET A 37 5.14 5.73 -10.16
C MET A 37 6.48 4.98 -10.03
N LEU A 38 7.22 5.21 -8.94
CA LEU A 38 8.61 4.74 -8.75
C LEU A 38 8.88 4.06 -7.39
N PRO A 39 8.01 3.14 -6.89
CA PRO A 39 8.17 2.52 -5.58
C PRO A 39 9.44 1.66 -5.48
N PHE A 40 9.92 1.16 -6.61
CA PHE A 40 11.12 0.32 -6.71
C PHE A 40 12.28 1.02 -7.44
N GLY A 41 12.14 2.31 -7.75
CA GLY A 41 13.10 3.06 -8.57
C GLY A 41 13.11 2.62 -10.04
N MET A 42 14.18 2.93 -10.76
CA MET A 42 14.32 2.65 -12.21
C MET A 42 15.77 2.41 -12.63
N GLY A 43 15.95 1.82 -13.82
CA GLY A 43 17.27 1.62 -14.44
C GLY A 43 18.16 0.61 -13.70
N ARG A 44 19.48 0.77 -13.82
CA ARG A 44 20.49 -0.18 -13.30
C ARG A 44 20.49 -0.36 -11.77
N ARG A 45 19.83 0.54 -11.03
CA ARG A 45 19.75 0.53 -9.57
C ARG A 45 18.31 0.27 -9.07
N ARG A 46 17.43 -0.22 -9.94
CA ARG A 46 16.08 -0.65 -9.54
C ARG A 46 16.18 -1.71 -8.44
N CYS A 47 15.24 -1.68 -7.50
CA CYS A 47 15.16 -2.63 -6.41
C CYS A 47 15.16 -4.07 -6.95
N PRO A 48 16.12 -4.92 -6.56
CA PRO A 48 16.15 -6.32 -6.99
C PRO A 48 14.97 -7.14 -6.41
N GLY A 49 14.30 -6.63 -5.37
CA GLY A 49 13.16 -7.27 -4.73
C GLY A 49 11.80 -6.95 -5.37
N GLU A 50 11.72 -6.13 -6.42
CA GLU A 50 10.44 -5.70 -7.06
C GLU A 50 9.53 -6.90 -7.37
N GLY A 51 10.06 -7.93 -8.03
CA GLY A 51 9.27 -9.10 -8.42
C GLY A 51 8.78 -9.95 -7.24
N LEU A 52 9.53 -10.00 -6.14
CA LEU A 52 9.11 -10.70 -4.93
C LEU A 52 8.02 -9.88 -4.20
N ALA A 53 8.27 -8.59 -3.99
CA ALA A 53 7.36 -7.70 -3.28
C ALA A 53 5.97 -7.65 -3.94
N ILE A 54 5.90 -7.56 -5.28
CA ILE A 54 4.60 -7.53 -5.99
C ILE A 54 3.81 -8.84 -5.75
N ARG A 55 4.49 -10.00 -5.75
CA ARG A 55 3.84 -11.29 -5.50
C ARG A 55 3.39 -11.44 -4.04
N GLU A 56 4.27 -11.07 -3.11
CA GLU A 56 3.98 -11.15 -1.68
C GLU A 56 2.84 -10.23 -1.28
N VAL A 57 2.85 -8.96 -1.72
CA VAL A 57 1.79 -7.99 -1.40
C VAL A 57 0.45 -8.47 -1.94
N GLY A 58 0.40 -8.99 -3.17
CA GLY A 58 -0.82 -9.53 -3.75
C GLY A 58 -1.38 -10.72 -2.96
N LEU A 59 -0.51 -11.66 -2.59
CA LEU A 59 -0.88 -12.84 -1.81
C LEU A 59 -1.38 -12.46 -0.42
N VAL A 60 -0.60 -11.66 0.32
CA VAL A 60 -0.94 -11.22 1.68
C VAL A 60 -2.26 -10.45 1.66
N LEU A 61 -2.42 -9.47 0.77
CA LEU A 61 -3.65 -8.69 0.69
C LEU A 61 -4.86 -9.57 0.35
N GLY A 62 -4.72 -10.48 -0.62
CA GLY A 62 -5.76 -11.44 -0.97
C GLY A 62 -6.17 -12.32 0.23
N THR A 63 -5.19 -12.87 0.95
CA THR A 63 -5.44 -13.67 2.16
C THR A 63 -6.12 -12.86 3.26
N LEU A 64 -5.70 -11.62 3.51
CA LEU A 64 -6.31 -10.77 4.54
C LEU A 64 -7.77 -10.40 4.20
N ILE A 65 -8.06 -10.10 2.93
CA ILE A 65 -9.40 -9.72 2.47
C ILE A 65 -10.36 -10.93 2.48
N GLN A 66 -9.89 -12.08 1.99
CA GLN A 66 -10.68 -13.33 1.95
C GLN A 66 -10.81 -13.96 3.34
N GLY A 67 -9.80 -13.75 4.19
CA GLY A 67 -9.69 -14.29 5.54
C GLY A 67 -10.64 -13.63 6.53
N PHE A 68 -10.72 -12.31 6.45
CA PHE A 68 -11.17 -11.50 7.59
C PHE A 68 -12.07 -10.33 7.18
N GLU A 69 -12.93 -9.95 8.11
CA GLU A 69 -13.58 -8.65 8.14
C GLU A 69 -12.78 -7.70 9.02
N TRP A 70 -12.52 -6.51 8.49
CA TRP A 70 -11.72 -5.48 9.14
C TRP A 70 -12.63 -4.35 9.60
N ARG A 71 -12.44 -3.91 10.85
CA ARG A 71 -13.14 -2.76 11.43
C ARG A 71 -12.16 -1.87 12.17
N ARG A 72 -12.49 -0.58 12.26
CA ARG A 72 -11.77 0.36 13.12
C ARG A 72 -12.04 0.03 14.59
N THR A 73 -11.07 0.34 15.46
CA THR A 73 -11.21 0.19 16.91
C THR A 73 -12.11 1.26 17.53
N SER A 74 -12.31 2.38 16.83
CA SER A 74 -13.19 3.49 17.20
C SER A 74 -13.99 4.00 15.99
N SER A 75 -14.87 4.98 16.22
CA SER A 75 -15.59 5.70 15.16
C SER A 75 -14.72 6.65 14.35
N GLU A 76 -13.53 6.98 14.86
CA GLU A 76 -12.63 7.96 14.25
C GLU A 76 -12.03 7.45 12.94
N GLU A 77 -11.49 8.34 12.13
CA GLU A 77 -10.69 7.96 10.97
C GLU A 77 -9.34 7.40 11.38
N VAL A 78 -8.79 6.53 10.53
CA VAL A 78 -7.44 6.00 10.74
C VAL A 78 -6.45 7.15 10.52
N ASP A 79 -5.65 7.46 11.53
CA ASP A 79 -4.59 8.46 11.41
C ASP A 79 -3.55 8.01 10.35
N LEU A 80 -3.44 8.75 9.26
CA LEU A 80 -2.49 8.51 8.17
C LEU A 80 -1.23 9.39 8.26
N THR A 81 -1.04 10.11 9.36
CA THR A 81 0.14 10.97 9.56
C THR A 81 1.42 10.15 9.40
N GLU A 82 2.37 10.68 8.64
CA GLU A 82 3.67 10.06 8.40
C GLU A 82 4.61 10.28 9.58
N GLY A 83 5.29 9.21 10.01
CA GLY A 83 6.32 9.24 11.03
C GLY A 83 7.71 9.45 10.45
N SER A 84 8.70 9.59 11.33
CA SER A 84 10.10 9.72 10.89
C SER A 84 10.66 8.39 10.39
N GLY A 85 11.27 8.38 9.20
CA GLY A 85 11.96 7.20 8.66
C GLY A 85 12.18 7.28 7.16
N ILE A 86 12.93 6.31 6.61
CA ILE A 86 13.20 6.23 5.16
C ILE A 86 12.12 5.46 4.38
N THR A 87 11.20 4.79 5.08
CA THR A 87 10.16 3.93 4.51
C THR A 87 8.75 4.52 4.63
N MET A 88 8.63 5.82 4.94
CA MET A 88 7.35 6.50 5.21
C MET A 88 6.47 5.73 6.21
N PRO A 89 6.98 5.41 7.43
CA PRO A 89 6.18 4.71 8.43
C PRO A 89 4.99 5.58 8.88
N LYS A 90 3.98 4.97 9.48
CA LYS A 90 2.92 5.74 10.17
C LYS A 90 3.50 6.35 11.45
N ALA A 91 3.08 7.57 11.79
CA ALA A 91 3.44 8.21 13.05
C ALA A 91 2.92 7.41 14.25
N ASN A 92 1.70 6.88 14.11
CA ASN A 92 1.06 6.01 15.07
C ASN A 92 0.82 4.63 14.43
N PRO A 93 1.12 3.51 15.13
CA PRO A 93 0.83 2.17 14.64
C PRO A 93 -0.65 2.00 14.26
N LEU A 94 -0.92 1.23 13.21
CA LEU A 94 -2.29 0.89 12.82
C LEU A 94 -2.85 -0.15 13.80
N GLU A 95 -3.94 0.19 14.47
CA GLU A 95 -4.76 -0.75 15.21
C GLU A 95 -6.09 -1.00 14.47
N ALA A 96 -6.47 -2.27 14.34
CA ALA A 96 -7.70 -2.66 13.68
C ALA A 96 -8.27 -3.93 14.33
N LEU A 97 -9.59 -4.02 14.37
CA LEU A 97 -10.29 -5.24 14.71
C LEU A 97 -10.33 -6.14 13.49
N CYS A 98 -9.88 -7.38 13.66
CA CYS A 98 -9.80 -8.38 12.62
C CYS A 98 -10.64 -9.59 13.05
N MET A 99 -11.70 -9.88 12.31
CA MET A 99 -12.62 -10.97 12.63
C MET A 99 -12.61 -12.00 11.50
N PRO A 100 -12.43 -13.30 11.81
CA PRO A 100 -12.56 -14.35 10.80
C PRO A 100 -13.88 -14.26 10.05
N ARG A 101 -13.84 -14.30 8.71
CA ARG A 101 -15.06 -14.54 7.93
C ARG A 101 -15.57 -15.93 8.20
N GLN A 102 -16.89 -16.13 8.15
CA GLN A 102 -17.53 -17.41 8.48
C GLN A 102 -16.95 -18.60 7.70
N ILE A 103 -16.68 -18.42 6.40
CA ILE A 103 -16.06 -19.45 5.54
C ILE A 103 -14.67 -19.88 6.02
N MET A 104 -13.98 -19.04 6.79
CA MET A 104 -12.61 -19.26 7.24
C MET A 104 -12.54 -19.78 8.69
N VAL A 105 -13.62 -19.70 9.47
CA VAL A 105 -13.63 -20.10 10.90
C VAL A 105 -13.13 -21.54 11.08
N GLY A 106 -13.60 -22.48 10.27
CA GLY A 106 -13.21 -23.89 10.38
C GLY A 106 -11.76 -24.20 9.97
N THR A 107 -11.15 -23.34 9.15
CA THR A 107 -9.73 -23.45 8.79
C THR A 107 -8.87 -22.82 9.86
N LEU A 108 -9.25 -21.63 10.34
CA LEU A 108 -8.50 -20.86 11.33
C LEU A 108 -8.57 -21.47 12.72
N SER A 109 -9.63 -22.20 13.08
CA SER A 109 -9.75 -22.90 14.36
C SER A 109 -8.80 -24.10 14.51
N LYS A 110 -8.11 -24.49 13.44
CA LYS A 110 -7.16 -25.61 13.40
C LYS A 110 -5.70 -25.17 13.39
N LEU A 111 -5.44 -23.87 13.30
CA LEU A 111 -4.13 -23.26 13.50
C LEU A 111 -3.84 -23.17 15.00
#